data_AF-A0A7G5FBU3-F1
#
_entry.id   AF-A0A7G5FBU3-F1
#
_cell.length_a   1.000
_cell.length_b   1.000
_cell.length_c   1.000
_cell.angle_alpha   90.00
_cell.angle_beta   90.00
_cell.angle_gamma   90.00
#
_symmetry.space_group_name_H-M   'P 1'
#
loop_
_entity.id
_entity.type
_entity.pdbx_description
1 polymer ?
#
loop_
_entity_poly.entity_id
_entity_poly.type
_entity_poly.pdbx_seq_one_letter_code
_entity_poly.pdbx_strand_id
1 'polypeptide(L)'
;MVWNHGNTPREKLEEKAERNKKILKCRRLGMSNQEIGDKFNLDQSTVFRIVQKHLRDIPKEEADELRQLELERLDIATRGIMPKVLKGDAQAVNALVKVADHRAKLVGLYQLDATDDGSEVGKAFVELLDSVKNAVSGADDSNIQQ
;
A
#
# COMPACT_ATOMS: atom_id res chain seq x y z
N MET A 1 -34.71 -7.22 -43.02
CA MET A 1 -34.82 -6.92 -41.58
C MET A 1 -33.54 -7.41 -40.93
N VAL A 2 -32.57 -6.52 -40.70
CA VAL A 2 -31.28 -6.90 -40.11
C VAL A 2 -31.45 -6.94 -38.60
N TRP A 3 -31.41 -8.13 -38.01
CA TRP A 3 -31.46 -8.29 -36.57
C TRP A 3 -30.14 -7.80 -35.99
N ASN A 4 -30.19 -6.72 -35.20
CA ASN A 4 -29.04 -6.21 -34.47
C ASN A 4 -28.79 -7.15 -33.28
N HIS A 5 -27.96 -8.18 -33.48
CA HIS A 5 -27.49 -9.01 -32.38
C HIS A 5 -26.49 -8.20 -31.57
N GLY A 6 -26.92 -7.67 -30.42
CA GLY A 6 -26.00 -7.03 -29.48
C GLY A 6 -24.82 -7.96 -29.15
N ASN A 7 -23.64 -7.39 -28.96
CA ASN A 7 -22.36 -8.09 -28.79
C ASN A 7 -22.46 -9.43 -28.04
N THR A 8 -21.73 -10.41 -28.57
CA THR A 8 -21.57 -11.74 -27.97
C THR A 8 -20.98 -11.64 -26.56
N PRO A 9 -21.21 -12.64 -25.68
CA PRO A 9 -20.66 -12.64 -24.33
C PRO A 9 -19.14 -12.45 -24.27
N ARG A 10 -18.40 -12.96 -25.27
CA ARG A 10 -16.95 -12.81 -25.38
C ARG A 10 -16.53 -11.37 -25.70
N GLU A 11 -17.17 -10.73 -26.67
CA GLU A 11 -16.88 -9.35 -27.05
C GLU A 11 -17.14 -8.38 -25.89
N LYS A 12 -18.22 -8.59 -25.12
CA LYS A 12 -18.50 -7.79 -23.90
C LYS A 12 -17.41 -7.94 -22.83
N LEU A 13 -16.79 -9.12 -22.72
CA LEU A 13 -15.68 -9.34 -21.79
C LEU A 13 -14.42 -8.62 -22.26
N GLU A 14 -14.12 -8.67 -23.57
CA GLU A 14 -12.98 -7.98 -24.17
C GLU A 14 -13.11 -6.45 -24.05
N GLU A 15 -14.28 -5.88 -24.34
CA GLU A 15 -14.56 -4.45 -24.13
C GLU A 15 -14.37 -4.02 -22.66
N LYS A 16 -14.85 -4.85 -21.74
CA LYS A 16 -14.68 -4.60 -20.30
C LYS A 16 -13.21 -4.66 -19.89
N ALA A 17 -12.44 -5.60 -20.43
CA ALA A 17 -11.01 -5.71 -20.16
C ALA A 17 -10.25 -4.48 -20.69
N GLU A 18 -10.55 -4.05 -21.92
CA GLU A 18 -9.94 -2.87 -22.53
C GLU A 18 -10.28 -1.57 -21.78
N ARG A 19 -11.53 -1.40 -21.35
CA ARG A 19 -11.91 -0.28 -20.48
C ARG A 19 -11.10 -0.28 -19.19
N ASN A 20 -10.97 -1.43 -18.54
CA ASN A 20 -10.23 -1.52 -17.28
C ASN A 20 -8.73 -1.20 -17.45
N LYS A 21 -8.11 -1.65 -18.55
CA LYS A 21 -6.72 -1.27 -18.90
C LYS A 21 -6.56 0.24 -19.03
N LYS A 22 -7.52 0.92 -19.67
CA LYS A 22 -7.51 2.39 -19.82
C LYS A 22 -7.66 3.09 -18.46
N ILE A 23 -8.53 2.59 -17.58
CA ILE A 23 -8.68 3.07 -16.20
C ILE A 23 -7.35 2.97 -15.43
N LEU A 24 -6.66 1.83 -15.51
CA LEU A 24 -5.36 1.63 -14.86
C LEU A 24 -4.29 2.58 -15.41
N LYS A 25 -4.27 2.81 -16.72
CA LYS A 25 -3.37 3.79 -17.34
C LYS A 25 -3.61 5.19 -16.79
N CYS A 26 -4.87 5.62 -16.68
CA CYS A 26 -5.20 6.91 -16.06
C CYS A 26 -4.74 6.99 -14.60
N ARG A 27 -4.88 5.90 -13.83
CA ARG A 27 -4.39 5.86 -12.45
C ARG A 27 -2.86 5.93 -12.37
N ARG A 28 -2.13 5.26 -13.27
CA ARG A 28 -0.66 5.36 -13.40
C ARG A 28 -0.18 6.77 -13.76
N LEU A 29 -1.01 7.54 -14.46
CA LEU A 29 -0.75 8.94 -14.83
C LEU A 29 -1.13 9.93 -13.71
N GLY A 30 -1.60 9.45 -12.55
CA GLY A 30 -1.89 10.28 -11.38
C GLY A 30 -3.34 10.76 -11.24
N MET A 31 -4.22 10.48 -12.21
CA MET A 31 -5.64 10.92 -12.15
C MET A 31 -6.37 10.29 -10.97
N SER A 32 -7.11 11.09 -10.20
CA SER A 32 -7.94 10.63 -9.08
C SER A 32 -9.07 9.70 -9.53
N ASN A 33 -9.62 8.90 -8.60
CA ASN A 33 -10.73 8.00 -8.90
C ASN A 33 -11.98 8.75 -9.37
N GLN A 34 -12.17 9.99 -8.92
CA GLN A 34 -13.27 10.86 -9.31
C GLN A 34 -13.09 11.34 -10.76
N GLU A 35 -11.92 11.91 -11.11
CA GLU A 35 -11.64 12.34 -12.50
C GLU A 35 -11.70 11.19 -13.51
N ILE A 36 -11.31 9.98 -13.09
CA ILE A 36 -11.46 8.77 -13.90
C ILE A 36 -12.94 8.38 -14.00
N GLY A 37 -13.70 8.47 -12.91
CA GLY A 37 -15.13 8.21 -12.90
C GLY A 37 -15.87 9.10 -13.90
N ASP A 38 -15.61 10.40 -13.85
CA ASP A 38 -16.17 11.39 -14.77
C ASP A 38 -15.80 11.07 -16.22
N LYS A 39 -14.55 10.67 -16.48
CA LYS A 39 -14.06 10.33 -17.83
C LYS A 39 -14.67 9.06 -18.41
N PHE A 40 -15.02 8.08 -17.58
CA PHE A 40 -15.56 6.79 -18.02
C PHE A 40 -17.06 6.63 -17.74
N ASN A 41 -17.72 7.67 -17.22
CA ASN A 41 -19.10 7.67 -16.75
C ASN A 41 -19.35 6.53 -15.74
N LEU A 42 -18.47 6.43 -14.74
CA LEU A 42 -18.50 5.45 -13.66
C LEU A 42 -18.49 6.17 -12.31
N ASP A 43 -19.14 5.57 -11.32
CA ASP A 43 -19.01 6.05 -9.95
C ASP A 43 -17.58 5.85 -9.41
N GLN A 44 -17.13 6.77 -8.55
CA GLN A 44 -15.82 6.72 -7.91
C GLN A 44 -15.56 5.38 -7.20
N SER A 45 -16.57 4.83 -6.52
CA SER A 45 -16.45 3.54 -5.82
C SER A 45 -16.24 2.38 -6.80
N THR A 46 -16.84 2.47 -7.99
CA THR A 46 -16.67 1.48 -9.05
C THR A 46 -15.26 1.54 -9.63
N VAL A 47 -14.73 2.75 -9.87
CA VAL A 47 -13.34 2.94 -10.29
C VAL A 47 -12.38 2.38 -9.24
N PHE A 48 -12.59 2.70 -7.96
CA PHE A 48 -11.78 2.19 -6.86
C PHE A 48 -11.73 0.65 -6.84
N ARG A 49 -12.89 0.00 -6.96
CA ARG A 49 -12.98 -1.46 -6.97
C ARG A 49 -12.32 -2.10 -8.20
N ILE A 50 -12.44 -1.47 -9.37
CA ILE A 50 -11.76 -1.92 -10.61
C ILE A 50 -10.25 -1.83 -10.42
N VAL A 51 -9.75 -0.69 -9.94
CA VAL A 51 -8.32 -0.47 -9.68
C VAL A 51 -7.81 -1.48 -8.65
N GLN A 52 -8.47 -1.63 -7.50
CA GLN A 52 -8.11 -2.60 -6.47
C GLN A 52 -8.08 -4.04 -6.98
N LYS A 53 -9.09 -4.45 -7.74
CA LYS A 53 -9.13 -5.81 -8.32
C LYS A 53 -7.92 -6.05 -9.22
N HIS A 54 -7.66 -5.14 -10.15
CA HIS A 54 -6.56 -5.31 -11.10
C HIS A 54 -5.19 -5.16 -10.46
N LEU A 55 -5.05 -4.35 -9.40
CA LEU A 55 -3.81 -4.28 -8.62
C LEU A 55 -3.53 -5.60 -7.88
N ARG A 56 -4.56 -6.33 -7.43
CA ARG A 56 -4.39 -7.67 -6.86
C ARG A 56 -4.02 -8.74 -7.89
N ASP A 57 -4.40 -8.51 -9.15
CA ASP A 57 -4.11 -9.41 -10.27
C ASP A 57 -2.73 -9.11 -10.90
N ILE A 58 -2.02 -8.05 -10.47
CA ILE A 58 -0.60 -7.84 -10.81
C ILE A 58 0.23 -8.87 -10.02
N PRO A 59 1.14 -9.62 -10.66
CA PRO A 59 2.02 -10.54 -9.97
C PRO A 59 2.73 -9.84 -8.81
N LYS A 60 2.73 -10.45 -7.61
CA LYS A 60 3.31 -9.85 -6.38
C LYS A 60 4.71 -9.27 -6.60
N GLU A 61 5.53 -9.95 -7.39
CA GLU A 61 6.91 -9.53 -7.70
C GLU A 61 6.97 -8.16 -8.41
N GLU A 62 6.14 -7.92 -9.44
CA GLU A 62 6.09 -6.61 -10.12
C GLU A 62 5.56 -5.51 -9.20
N ALA A 63 4.63 -5.85 -8.30
CA ALA A 63 4.11 -4.90 -7.31
C ALA A 63 5.15 -4.56 -6.24
N ASP A 64 6.01 -5.50 -5.88
CA ASP A 64 7.09 -5.33 -4.91
C ASP A 64 8.23 -4.49 -5.49
N GLU A 65 8.61 -4.70 -6.75
CA GLU A 65 9.59 -3.87 -7.46
C GLU A 65 9.12 -2.41 -7.60
N LEU A 66 7.86 -2.19 -7.96
CA LEU A 66 7.28 -0.85 -8.04
C LEU A 66 7.18 -0.18 -6.67
N ARG A 67 6.84 -0.93 -5.62
CA ARG A 67 6.84 -0.43 -4.25
C ARG A 67 8.23 0.00 -3.83
N GLN A 68 9.24 -0.82 -4.12
CA GLN A 68 10.63 -0.54 -3.78
C GLN A 68 11.14 0.73 -4.49
N LEU A 69 10.89 0.85 -5.80
CA LEU A 69 11.26 2.05 -6.56
C LEU A 69 10.62 3.33 -5.99
N GLU A 70 9.35 3.24 -5.56
CA GLU A 70 8.67 4.38 -4.97
C GLU A 70 9.22 4.74 -3.58
N LEU A 71 9.59 3.74 -2.76
CA LEU A 71 10.29 3.97 -1.49
C LEU A 71 11.63 4.69 -1.70
N GLU A 72 12.40 4.30 -2.72
CA GLU A 72 13.66 4.98 -3.06
C GLU A 72 13.45 6.44 -3.45
N ARG A 73 12.39 6.75 -4.21
CA ARG A 73 12.01 8.13 -4.55
C ARG A 73 11.63 8.94 -3.32
N LEU A 74 10.87 8.35 -2.39
CA LEU A 74 10.51 8.99 -1.12
C LEU A 74 11.74 9.24 -0.24
N ASP A 75 12.72 8.34 -0.26
CA ASP A 75 13.99 8.54 0.46
C ASP A 75 14.82 9.68 -0.15
N ILE A 76 14.85 9.80 -1.48
CA ILE A 76 15.46 10.94 -2.18
C ILE A 76 14.75 12.25 -1.80
N ALA A 77 13.42 12.29 -1.84
CA ALA A 77 12.63 13.46 -1.46
C ALA A 77 12.89 13.88 -0.01
N THR A 78 12.89 12.90 0.91
CA THR A 78 13.20 13.09 2.34
C THR A 78 14.58 13.74 2.51
N ARG A 79 15.61 13.18 1.85
CA ARG A 79 16.97 13.76 1.88
C ARG A 79 17.01 15.20 1.36
N GLY A 80 16.26 15.50 0.29
CA GLY A 80 16.21 16.84 -0.30
C GLY A 80 15.58 17.90 0.60
N ILE A 81 14.54 17.55 1.37
CA ILE A 81 13.82 18.51 2.23
C ILE A 81 14.40 18.62 3.64
N MET A 82 15.13 17.60 4.13
CA MET A 82 15.60 17.52 5.51
C MET A 82 16.40 18.75 5.99
N PRO A 83 17.29 19.37 5.19
CA PRO A 83 17.99 20.58 5.64
C PRO A 83 17.08 21.76 5.97
N LYS A 84 15.92 21.87 5.31
CA LYS A 84 14.91 22.90 5.61
C LYS A 84 14.06 22.52 6.82
N VAL A 85 13.72 21.24 6.95
CA VAL A 85 13.02 20.70 8.13
C VAL A 85 13.83 20.99 9.40
N LEU A 86 15.13 20.71 9.38
CA LEU A 86 16.03 20.95 10.53
C LEU A 86 16.16 22.43 10.91
N LYS A 87 15.84 23.35 9.98
CA LYS A 87 15.79 24.79 10.23
C LYS A 87 14.42 25.28 10.70
N GLY A 88 13.45 24.37 10.90
CA GLY A 88 12.10 24.71 11.34
C GLY A 88 11.22 25.30 10.24
N ASP A 89 11.56 25.10 8.97
CA ASP A 89 10.72 25.56 7.86
C ASP A 89 9.38 24.80 7.86
N ALA A 90 8.29 25.50 8.15
CA ALA A 90 6.97 24.90 8.30
C ALA A 90 6.47 24.21 7.01
N GLN A 91 6.83 24.72 5.83
CA GLN A 91 6.44 24.09 4.57
C GLN A 91 7.21 22.77 4.36
N ALA A 92 8.48 22.72 4.70
CA ALA A 92 9.29 21.51 4.65
C ALA A 92 8.82 20.45 5.65
N VAL A 93 8.44 20.86 6.87
CA VAL A 93 7.84 19.95 7.87
C VAL A 93 6.54 19.35 7.33
N ASN A 94 5.65 20.17 6.77
CA ASN A 94 4.41 19.69 6.15
C ASN A 94 4.67 18.74 4.96
N ALA A 95 5.70 19.01 4.17
CA ALA A 95 6.12 18.12 3.08
C ALA A 95 6.65 16.77 3.63
N LEU A 96 7.43 16.80 4.71
CA LEU A 96 7.97 15.59 5.35
C LEU A 96 6.85 14.70 5.89
N VAL A 97 5.83 15.28 6.54
CA VAL A 97 4.67 14.52 7.04
C VAL A 97 3.95 13.81 5.90
N LYS A 98 3.77 14.46 4.75
CA LYS A 98 3.15 13.83 3.57
C LYS A 98 4.00 12.69 2.99
N VAL A 99 5.32 12.87 2.94
CA VAL A 99 6.24 11.82 2.50
C VAL A 99 6.18 10.62 3.44
N ALA A 100 6.16 10.85 4.76
CA ALA A 100 6.05 9.81 5.77
C ALA A 100 4.72 9.05 5.68
N ASP A 101 3.60 9.76 5.49
CA ASP A 101 2.26 9.17 5.29
C ASP A 101 2.23 8.26 4.04
N HIS A 102 2.78 8.72 2.92
CA HIS A 102 2.91 7.89 1.71
C HIS A 102 3.78 6.65 1.95
N ARG A 103 4.89 6.79 2.67
CA ARG A 103 5.77 5.65 3.03
C ARG A 103 5.01 4.63 3.86
N ALA A 104 4.33 5.07 4.91
CA ALA A 104 3.54 4.22 5.80
C ALA A 104 2.44 3.44 5.06
N LYS A 105 1.79 4.06 4.06
CA LYS A 105 0.82 3.39 3.20
C LYS A 105 1.45 2.32 2.30
N LEU A 106 2.64 2.59 1.74
CA LEU A 106 3.34 1.62 0.88
C LEU A 106 3.80 0.39 1.66
N VAL A 107 4.27 0.56 2.90
CA VAL A 107 4.73 -0.54 3.76
C VAL A 107 3.62 -1.16 4.62
N GLY A 108 2.38 -0.65 4.53
CA GLY A 108 1.22 -1.22 5.24
C GLY A 108 1.12 -0.88 6.73
N LEU A 109 1.85 0.14 7.23
CA LEU A 109 1.83 0.51 8.64
C LEU A 109 0.43 0.88 9.17
N TYR A 110 -0.40 1.51 8.33
CA TYR A 110 -1.78 1.86 8.71
C TYR A 110 -2.77 0.69 8.65
N GLN A 111 -2.40 -0.44 8.03
CA GLN A 111 -3.28 -1.62 7.92
C GLN A 111 -3.18 -2.51 9.16
N LEU A 112 -2.13 -2.34 9.98
CA LEU A 112 -2.00 -3.00 11.28
C LEU A 112 -3.09 -2.59 12.27
N ASP A 113 -3.71 -1.41 12.09
CA ASP A 113 -4.74 -0.90 13.01
C ASP A 113 -6.17 -1.30 12.62
N ALA A 114 -6.39 -1.85 11.41
CA ALA A 114 -7.72 -2.08 10.84
C ALA A 114 -8.13 -3.57 10.79
N THR A 115 -7.27 -4.48 11.24
CA THR A 115 -7.66 -5.86 11.54
C THR A 115 -7.93 -5.97 13.03
N ASP A 116 -9.17 -6.32 13.37
CA ASP A 116 -9.65 -6.73 14.70
C ASP A 116 -8.88 -7.91 15.34
N ASP A 117 -7.73 -8.31 14.80
CA ASP A 117 -6.90 -9.41 15.30
C ASP A 117 -5.43 -8.98 15.52
N GLY A 118 -5.20 -7.77 16.07
CA GLY A 118 -3.93 -7.41 16.73
C GLY A 118 -3.49 -8.41 17.82
N SER A 119 -4.32 -9.42 18.08
CA SER A 119 -4.03 -10.58 18.91
C SER A 119 -2.88 -11.45 18.37
N GLU A 120 -2.72 -11.71 17.06
CA GLU A 120 -1.71 -12.69 16.62
C GLU A 120 -0.29 -12.13 16.63
N VAL A 121 -0.09 -10.92 16.09
CA VAL A 121 1.23 -10.25 16.15
C VAL A 121 1.56 -9.86 17.59
N GLY A 122 0.56 -9.44 18.37
CA GLY A 122 0.71 -9.19 19.81
C GLY A 122 1.10 -10.44 20.59
N LYS A 123 0.45 -11.58 20.33
CA LYS A 123 0.79 -12.89 20.94
C LYS A 123 2.20 -13.31 20.57
N ALA A 124 2.58 -13.22 19.29
CA ALA A 124 3.93 -13.57 18.83
C ALA A 124 5.01 -12.70 19.50
N PHE A 125 4.73 -11.41 19.73
CA PHE A 125 5.65 -10.53 20.44
C PHE A 125 5.73 -10.83 21.94
N VAL A 126 4.61 -11.17 22.58
CA VAL A 126 4.57 -11.58 24.00
C VAL A 126 5.30 -12.90 24.22
N GLU A 127 5.09 -13.91 23.36
CA GLU A 127 5.80 -15.19 23.41
C GLU A 127 7.32 -15.02 23.23
N LEU A 128 7.72 -14.12 22.33
CA LEU A 128 9.13 -13.78 22.15
C LEU A 128 9.72 -13.16 23.43
N LEU A 129 9.02 -12.20 24.05
CA LEU A 129 9.48 -11.58 25.29
C LEU A 129 9.57 -12.57 26.45
N ASP A 130 8.63 -13.50 26.56
CA ASP A 130 8.66 -14.54 27.60
C ASP A 130 9.80 -15.55 27.36
N SER A 131 10.08 -15.91 26.11
CA SER A 131 11.24 -16.75 25.77
C SER A 131 12.57 -16.07 26.13
N VAL A 132 12.67 -14.75 25.91
CA VAL A 132 13.86 -13.96 26.26
C VAL A 132 14.00 -13.83 27.77
N LYS A 133 12.91 -13.56 28.50
CA LYS A 133 12.93 -13.53 29.97
C LYS A 133 13.36 -14.87 30.56
N ASN A 134 12.82 -15.98 30.06
CA ASN A 134 13.16 -17.32 30.52
C ASN A 134 14.62 -17.70 30.20
N ALA A 135 15.14 -17.25 29.04
CA ALA A 135 16.54 -17.44 28.67
C ALA A 135 17.49 -16.58 29.54
N VAL A 136 17.06 -15.39 29.95
CA VAL A 136 17.83 -14.49 30.83
C VAL A 136 17.76 -14.93 32.29
N SER A 137 16.63 -15.43 32.78
CA SER A 137 16.48 -15.94 34.15
C SER A 137 17.11 -17.32 34.36
N GLY A 138 17.25 -18.13 33.30
CA GLY A 138 17.94 -19.43 33.36
C GLY A 138 19.48 -19.32 33.41
N ALA A 139 20.04 -18.12 33.28
CA ALA A 139 21.48 -17.90 33.21
C ALA A 139 22.13 -17.45 34.54
N ASP A 140 21.36 -17.18 35.60
CA ASP A 140 21.89 -16.46 36.78
C ASP A 140 21.96 -17.25 38.10
N ASP A 141 21.47 -18.50 38.17
CA ASP A 141 21.42 -19.26 39.45
C ASP A 141 22.45 -20.40 39.59
N SER A 142 23.37 -20.59 38.62
CA SER A 142 24.34 -21.71 38.68
C SER A 142 25.81 -21.33 38.91
N ASN A 143 26.13 -20.05 39.18
CA ASN A 143 27.54 -19.63 39.37
C ASN A 143 27.82 -18.81 40.65
N ILE A 144 27.00 -18.96 41.70
CA ILE A 144 27.32 -18.45 43.03
C ILE A 144 27.05 -19.53 44.07
N GLN A 145 27.87 -20.58 44.08
CA GLN A 145 28.29 -21.34 45.27
C GLN A 145 29.10 -22.57 44.84
N GLN A 146 30.42 -22.41 44.73
CA GLN A 146 31.45 -23.23 45.41
C GLN A 146 32.84 -22.72 45.04
#